data_AF-A0A7G9YGE2-F1
#
_entry.id   AF-A0A7G9YGE2-F1
#
_cell.length_a   1.000
_cell.length_b   1.000
_cell.length_c   1.000
_cell.angle_alpha   90.00
_cell.angle_beta   90.00
_cell.angle_gamma   90.00
#
_symmetry.space_group_name_H-M   'P 1'
#
loop_
_entity.id
_entity.type
_entity.pdbx_description
1 polymer ?
#
loop_
_entity_poly.entity_id
_entity_poly.type
_entity_poly.pdbx_seq_one_letter_code
_entity_poly.pdbx_strand_id
1 'polypeptide(L)'
;MSFLLDPPLLFAIGIALYLAGNRLGIGRLAKITIGLLIVLTFIAFSLLLYTDVFRCVFPVVCDGMSGSEFMFHSNITGIHKSDVPLLVVILLFALYPVWIYLGYASAFLLSKRTRVLKDVYSYKDVKSRKKVIEPEYSVVRYPDTRRDINDSEGAVRSAIDALGGMQSFVKRRDKVLIKVNVCGGVPELTPTYTTKDVAGVVVDMVREAGGEPMICDADMIWTKFWANAKKQGWDTWAQG
;
A
#
# COMPACT_ATOMS: atom_id res chain seq x y z
N MET A 1 -0.32 14.37 33.63
CA MET A 1 0.40 15.00 32.51
C MET A 1 1.74 15.50 33.04
N SER A 2 2.86 14.97 32.56
CA SER A 2 4.21 15.46 32.84
C SER A 2 5.12 15.26 31.63
N PHE A 3 6.19 16.04 31.51
CA PHE A 3 7.09 15.93 30.36
C PHE A 3 7.82 14.57 30.28
N LEU A 4 7.88 13.84 31.40
CA LEU A 4 8.52 12.52 31.46
C LEU A 4 7.53 11.38 31.19
N LEU A 5 6.28 11.50 31.68
CA LEU A 5 5.28 10.43 31.59
C LEU A 5 4.39 10.55 30.34
N ASP A 6 4.22 11.75 29.80
CA ASP A 6 3.33 11.98 28.67
C ASP A 6 3.85 11.36 27.37
N PRO A 7 5.16 11.43 27.03
CA PRO A 7 5.69 10.76 25.85
C PRO A 7 5.38 9.25 25.76
N PRO A 8 5.72 8.40 26.76
CA PRO A 8 5.41 6.98 26.68
C PRO A 8 3.90 6.71 26.74
N LEU A 9 3.12 7.52 27.46
CA LEU A 9 1.67 7.36 27.55
C LEU A 9 0.98 7.69 26.22
N LEU A 10 1.32 8.81 25.58
CA LEU A 10 0.80 9.19 24.27
C LEU A 10 1.19 8.17 23.19
N PHE A 11 2.41 7.63 23.25
CA PHE A 11 2.83 6.55 22.38
C PHE A 11 1.97 5.29 22.56
N ALA A 12 1.73 4.85 23.80
CA ALA A 12 0.88 3.70 24.11
C ALA A 12 -0.58 3.93 23.66
N ILE A 13 -1.11 5.14 23.86
CA ILE A 13 -2.44 5.53 23.38
C ILE A 13 -2.49 5.49 21.85
N GLY A 14 -1.45 5.95 21.15
CA GLY A 14 -1.34 5.85 19.70
C GLY A 14 -1.44 4.40 19.19
N ILE A 15 -0.78 3.46 19.87
CA ILE A 15 -0.89 2.02 19.59
C ILE A 15 -2.33 1.54 19.83
N ALA A 16 -2.92 1.87 20.98
CA ALA A 16 -4.27 1.46 21.33
C ALA A 16 -5.31 1.98 20.32
N LEU A 17 -5.18 3.24 19.90
CA LEU A 17 -6.04 3.88 18.89
C LEU A 17 -5.99 3.13 17.56
N TYR A 18 -4.81 2.68 17.13
CA TYR A 18 -4.66 1.87 15.93
C TYR A 18 -5.36 0.51 16.07
N LEU A 19 -5.07 -0.22 17.14
CA LEU A 19 -5.58 -1.58 17.37
C LEU A 19 -7.10 -1.59 17.58
N ALA A 20 -7.60 -0.78 18.50
CA ALA A 20 -9.03 -0.67 18.80
C ALA A 20 -9.78 -0.10 17.59
N GLY A 21 -9.22 0.93 16.95
CA GLY A 21 -9.84 1.54 15.78
C GLY A 21 -9.94 0.59 14.58
N ASN A 22 -9.00 -0.35 14.41
CA ASN A 22 -9.12 -1.40 13.40
C ASN A 22 -10.10 -2.50 13.80
N ARG A 23 -10.10 -2.90 15.08
CA ARG A 23 -11.03 -3.92 15.60
C ARG A 23 -12.49 -3.49 15.51
N LEU A 24 -12.75 -2.20 15.71
CA LEU A 24 -14.10 -1.61 15.67
C LEU A 24 -14.50 -1.06 14.29
N GLY A 25 -13.64 -1.20 13.27
CA GLY A 25 -13.94 -0.72 11.91
C GLY A 25 -14.07 0.81 11.79
N ILE A 26 -13.46 1.57 12.69
CA ILE A 26 -13.56 3.03 12.71
C ILE A 26 -12.88 3.62 11.47
N GLY A 27 -13.54 4.60 10.83
CA GLY A 27 -13.00 5.31 9.68
C GLY A 27 -11.71 6.09 9.98
N ARG A 28 -10.90 6.37 8.97
CA ARG A 28 -9.61 7.07 9.12
C ARG A 28 -9.78 8.47 9.73
N LEU A 29 -10.77 9.23 9.27
CA LEU A 29 -11.03 10.59 9.78
C LEU A 29 -11.39 10.56 11.27
N ALA A 30 -12.25 9.64 11.69
CA ALA A 30 -12.63 9.51 13.10
C ALA A 30 -11.43 9.19 14.00
N LYS A 31 -10.50 8.33 13.56
CA LYS A 31 -9.24 8.07 14.32
C LYS A 31 -8.40 9.32 14.47
N ILE A 32 -8.27 10.12 13.40
CA ILE A 32 -7.52 11.39 13.43
C ILE A 32 -8.19 12.36 14.40
N THR A 33 -9.52 12.51 14.33
CA THR A 33 -10.27 13.39 15.23
C THR A 33 -10.11 12.98 16.70
N ILE A 34 -10.22 11.68 17.00
CA ILE A 34 -10.04 11.16 18.36
C ILE A 34 -8.60 11.43 18.84
N GLY A 35 -7.59 11.14 18.01
CA GLY A 35 -6.19 11.40 18.34
C GLY A 35 -5.93 12.89 18.61
N LEU A 36 -6.51 13.77 17.80
CA LEU A 36 -6.40 15.22 17.98
C LEU A 36 -7.04 15.67 19.30
N LEU A 37 -8.24 15.19 19.63
CA LEU A 37 -8.93 15.50 20.89
C LEU A 37 -8.10 15.05 22.11
N ILE A 38 -7.49 13.87 22.04
CA ILE A 38 -6.59 13.37 23.10
C ILE A 38 -5.41 14.32 23.27
N VAL A 39 -4.73 14.69 22.18
CA VAL A 39 -3.56 15.59 22.25
C VAL A 39 -3.95 16.96 22.80
N LEU A 40 -5.05 17.54 22.35
CA LEU A 40 -5.56 18.82 22.85
C LEU A 40 -5.87 18.75 24.35
N THR A 41 -6.43 17.63 24.81
CA THR A 41 -6.69 17.39 26.24
C THR A 41 -5.38 17.35 27.02
N PHE A 42 -4.38 16.61 26.54
CA PHE A 42 -3.05 16.55 27.15
C PHE A 42 -2.41 17.94 27.24
N ILE A 43 -2.43 18.71 26.14
CA ILE A 43 -1.86 20.07 26.11
C ILE A 43 -2.60 20.98 27.09
N ALA A 44 -3.93 20.99 27.09
CA ALA A 44 -4.73 21.83 27.98
C ALA A 44 -4.45 21.54 29.46
N PHE A 45 -4.48 20.25 29.86
CA PHE A 45 -4.16 19.86 31.23
C PHE A 45 -2.70 20.17 31.60
N SER A 46 -1.76 19.99 30.68
CA SER A 46 -0.36 20.28 30.94
C SER A 46 -0.08 21.78 31.07
N LEU A 47 -0.77 22.63 30.30
CA LEU A 47 -0.69 24.08 30.44
C LEU A 47 -1.20 24.52 31.80
N LEU A 48 -2.35 23.98 32.24
CA LEU A 48 -2.93 24.27 33.54
C LEU A 48 -2.02 23.88 34.71
N LEU A 49 -1.32 22.75 34.59
CA LEU A 49 -0.31 22.32 35.57
C LEU A 49 0.93 23.21 35.51
N TYR A 50 1.44 23.51 34.32
CA TYR A 50 2.62 24.36 34.14
C TYR A 50 2.43 25.79 34.64
N THR A 51 1.22 26.36 34.52
CA THR A 51 0.88 27.69 35.04
C THR A 51 0.52 27.70 36.52
N ASP A 52 0.58 26.54 37.19
CA ASP A 52 0.24 26.38 38.61
C ASP A 52 -1.20 26.81 38.96
N VAL A 53 -2.12 26.79 37.98
CA VAL A 53 -3.54 27.15 38.17
C VAL A 53 -4.24 26.14 39.09
N PHE A 54 -3.85 24.86 39.02
CA PHE A 54 -4.26 23.83 39.97
C PHE A 54 -3.03 23.34 40.75
N ARG A 55 -3.13 23.28 42.08
CA ARG A 55 -2.24 22.43 42.88
C ARG A 55 -2.56 20.98 42.53
N CYS A 56 -1.57 20.12 42.34
CA CYS A 56 -1.84 18.74 41.97
C CYS A 56 -2.53 18.03 43.16
N VAL A 57 -3.85 17.83 43.08
CA VAL A 57 -4.71 17.38 44.20
C VAL A 57 -4.74 15.85 44.34
N PHE A 58 -3.89 15.10 43.63
CA PHE A 58 -3.89 13.63 43.68
C PHE A 58 -2.99 13.13 44.82
N PRO A 59 -3.55 12.61 45.93
CA PRO A 59 -2.79 12.32 47.15
C PRO A 59 -1.78 11.18 47.03
N VAL A 60 -1.86 10.37 45.96
CA VAL A 60 -0.98 9.21 45.74
C VAL A 60 0.22 9.54 44.84
N VAL A 61 0.16 10.63 44.07
CA VAL A 61 1.11 10.93 42.98
C VAL A 61 1.81 12.27 43.17
N CYS A 62 1.17 13.21 43.86
CA CYS A 62 1.65 14.57 44.06
C CYS A 62 1.55 14.92 45.55
N ASP A 63 2.59 14.60 46.31
CA ASP A 63 2.65 14.94 47.73
C ASP A 63 2.99 16.43 47.90
N GLY A 64 1.95 17.29 47.89
CA GLY A 64 2.07 18.73 48.17
C GLY A 64 2.82 19.58 47.14
N MET A 65 3.30 18.99 46.03
CA MET A 65 4.06 19.69 44.98
C MET A 65 3.21 20.68 44.16
N SER A 66 3.86 21.73 43.67
CA SER A 66 3.25 22.63 42.69
C SER A 66 3.04 21.92 41.34
N GLY A 67 2.13 22.46 40.50
CA GLY A 67 1.81 21.83 39.20
C GLY A 67 3.04 21.79 38.28
N SER A 68 3.84 22.85 38.29
CA SER A 68 5.08 22.95 37.53
C SER A 68 6.18 22.02 38.05
N GLU A 69 6.32 21.86 39.37
CA GLU A 69 7.23 20.87 39.96
C GLU A 69 6.86 19.44 39.54
N PHE A 70 5.57 19.13 39.51
CA PHE A 70 5.09 17.84 39.03
C PHE A 70 5.37 17.66 37.52
N MET A 71 5.19 18.71 36.70
CA MET A 71 5.47 18.65 35.26
C MET A 71 6.93 18.29 34.96
N PHE A 72 7.88 18.82 35.73
CA PHE A 72 9.31 18.55 35.58
C PHE A 72 9.82 17.37 36.42
N HIS A 73 8.98 16.81 37.30
CA HIS A 73 9.39 15.82 38.29
C HIS A 73 10.59 16.33 39.10
N SER A 74 10.50 17.58 39.58
CA SER A 74 11.63 18.29 40.20
C SER A 74 12.24 17.57 41.40
N ASN A 75 11.44 16.75 42.10
CA ASN A 75 11.89 15.87 43.18
C ASN A 75 12.89 14.79 42.72
N ILE A 76 12.84 14.38 41.45
CA ILE A 76 13.70 13.35 40.87
C ILE A 76 14.76 13.98 39.96
N THR A 77 14.37 14.95 39.13
CA THR A 77 15.23 15.55 38.11
C THR A 77 16.05 16.72 38.64
N GLY A 78 15.63 17.35 39.75
CA GLY A 78 16.23 18.58 40.26
C GLY A 78 15.98 19.81 39.39
N ILE A 79 15.15 19.69 38.35
CA ILE A 79 14.89 20.78 37.39
C ILE A 79 13.64 21.53 37.83
N HIS A 80 13.77 22.84 38.01
CA HIS A 80 12.65 23.73 38.33
C HIS A 80 12.25 24.57 37.12
N LYS A 81 11.06 25.17 37.20
CA LYS A 81 10.51 26.05 36.16
C LYS A 81 11.43 27.22 35.79
N SER A 82 12.22 27.71 36.76
CA SER A 82 13.22 28.77 36.54
C SER A 82 14.37 28.36 35.62
N ASP A 83 14.66 27.06 35.56
CA ASP A 83 15.87 26.53 34.95
C ASP A 83 15.66 26.24 33.46
N VAL A 84 14.41 26.22 33.01
CA VAL A 84 14.02 25.84 31.65
C VAL A 84 13.48 27.06 30.91
N PRO A 85 14.12 27.48 29.80
CA PRO A 85 13.61 28.55 28.96
C PRO A 85 12.21 28.23 28.43
N LEU A 86 11.32 29.23 28.38
CA LEU A 86 9.95 29.07 27.88
C LEU A 86 9.88 28.44 26.48
N LEU A 87 10.86 28.74 25.62
CA LEU A 87 10.97 28.16 24.28
C LEU A 87 11.07 26.63 24.31
N VAL A 88 11.82 26.08 25.26
CA VAL A 88 11.97 24.62 25.42
C VAL A 88 10.64 24.00 25.85
N VAL A 89 9.91 24.65 26.76
CA VAL A 89 8.58 24.20 27.22
C VAL A 89 7.59 24.16 26.07
N ILE A 90 7.57 25.21 25.23
CA ILE A 90 6.73 25.25 24.02
C ILE A 90 7.08 24.10 23.07
N LEU A 91 8.37 23.85 22.86
CA LEU A 91 8.84 22.76 22.02
C LEU A 91 8.42 21.38 22.58
N LEU A 92 8.50 21.18 23.89
CA LEU A 92 8.08 19.94 24.54
C LEU A 92 6.59 19.67 24.32
N PHE A 93 5.73 20.70 24.42
CA PHE A 93 4.31 20.56 24.09
C PHE A 93 4.07 20.29 22.60
N ALA A 94 4.83 20.93 21.71
CA ALA A 94 4.72 20.71 20.28
C ALA A 94 5.10 19.27 19.86
N LEU A 95 5.82 18.52 20.71
CA LEU A 95 6.15 17.12 20.47
C LEU A 95 5.01 16.14 20.84
N TYR A 96 3.95 16.56 21.54
CA TYR A 96 2.86 15.65 21.94
C TYR A 96 2.14 15.00 20.74
N PRO A 97 1.78 15.75 19.67
CA PRO A 97 1.27 15.14 18.45
C PRO A 97 2.22 14.11 17.82
N VAL A 98 3.53 14.33 17.95
CA VAL A 98 4.56 13.43 17.39
C VAL A 98 4.54 12.09 18.12
N TRP A 99 4.46 12.09 19.46
CA TRP A 99 4.45 10.85 20.25
C TRP A 99 3.25 9.94 19.94
N ILE A 100 2.05 10.50 19.88
CA ILE A 100 0.85 9.72 19.51
C ILE A 100 0.92 9.21 18.07
N TYR A 101 1.46 10.02 17.15
CA TYR A 101 1.68 9.61 15.77
C TYR A 101 2.68 8.47 15.66
N LEU A 102 3.81 8.54 16.38
CA LEU A 102 4.83 7.49 16.40
C LEU A 102 4.26 6.17 16.94
N GLY A 103 3.44 6.22 17.99
CA GLY A 103 2.74 5.03 18.51
C GLY A 103 1.81 4.40 17.46
N TYR A 104 0.98 5.23 16.82
CA TYR A 104 0.09 4.79 15.75
C TYR A 104 0.85 4.21 14.55
N ALA A 105 1.89 4.90 14.08
CA ALA A 105 2.71 4.50 12.94
C ALA A 105 3.46 3.19 13.22
N SER A 106 3.98 3.01 14.44
CA SER A 106 4.64 1.78 14.86
C SER A 106 3.68 0.57 14.79
N ALA A 107 2.47 0.71 15.33
CA ALA A 107 1.46 -0.35 15.25
C ALA A 107 1.02 -0.65 13.81
N PHE A 108 0.93 0.37 12.96
CA PHE A 108 0.65 0.22 11.53
C PHE A 108 1.76 -0.50 10.76
N LEU A 109 3.02 -0.18 11.04
CA LEU A 109 4.16 -0.84 10.39
C LEU A 109 4.28 -2.30 10.81
N LEU A 110 4.09 -2.58 12.11
CA LEU A 110 4.08 -3.95 12.62
C LEU A 110 2.96 -4.78 11.99
N SER A 111 1.74 -4.23 11.89
CA SER A 111 0.63 -4.96 11.28
C SER A 111 0.84 -5.24 9.78
N LYS A 112 1.51 -4.34 9.05
CA LYS A 112 1.92 -4.59 7.66
C LYS A 112 2.94 -5.71 7.57
N ARG A 113 3.91 -5.77 8.48
CA ARG A 113 4.91 -6.84 8.55
C ARG A 113 4.27 -8.20 8.81
N THR A 114 3.23 -8.26 9.64
CA THR A 114 2.50 -9.51 9.94
C THR A 114 1.61 -9.98 8.78
N ARG A 115 1.28 -9.11 7.81
CA ARG A 115 0.44 -9.47 6.64
C ARG A 115 1.20 -10.11 5.49
N VAL A 116 2.53 -10.21 5.57
CA VAL A 116 3.30 -11.06 4.67
C VAL A 116 3.14 -12.49 5.17
N LEU A 117 2.03 -13.13 4.78
CA LEU A 117 1.87 -14.56 4.95
C LEU A 117 3.05 -15.25 4.28
N LYS A 118 3.84 -15.97 5.07
CA LYS A 118 4.90 -16.86 4.57
C LYS A 118 4.31 -18.10 3.89
N ASP A 119 3.00 -18.27 3.97
CA ASP A 119 2.30 -19.40 3.41
C ASP A 119 2.37 -19.32 1.88
N VAL A 120 3.04 -20.31 1.30
CA VAL A 120 3.01 -20.54 -0.14
C VAL A 120 1.65 -21.12 -0.47
N TYR A 121 0.73 -20.27 -0.90
CA TYR A 121 -0.57 -20.71 -1.36
C TYR A 121 -0.40 -21.56 -2.61
N SER A 122 -0.87 -22.80 -2.52
CA SER A 122 -1.00 -23.71 -3.64
C SER A 122 -2.38 -23.58 -4.27
N TYR A 123 -2.56 -24.12 -5.46
CA TYR A 123 -3.88 -24.21 -6.10
C TYR A 123 -4.93 -24.96 -5.25
N LYS A 124 -4.51 -25.79 -4.29
CA LYS A 124 -5.42 -26.50 -3.36
C LYS A 124 -6.07 -25.55 -2.35
N ASP A 125 -5.48 -24.39 -2.12
CA ASP A 125 -5.97 -23.37 -1.18
C ASP A 125 -7.04 -22.46 -1.81
N VAL A 126 -7.23 -22.57 -3.13
CA VAL A 126 -8.26 -21.83 -3.87
C VAL A 126 -9.60 -22.53 -3.70
N LYS A 127 -10.53 -21.90 -2.96
CA LYS A 127 -11.88 -22.41 -2.68
C LYS A 127 -12.80 -22.54 -3.91
N SER A 128 -12.34 -22.19 -5.12
CA SER A 128 -13.14 -22.40 -6.32
C SER A 128 -13.23 -23.90 -6.60
N ARG A 129 -14.33 -24.52 -6.19
CA ARG A 129 -14.65 -25.95 -6.36
C ARG A 129 -14.93 -26.35 -7.82
N LYS A 130 -14.16 -25.85 -8.79
CA LYS A 130 -14.27 -26.29 -10.19
C LYS A 130 -13.39 -27.53 -10.39
N LYS A 131 -13.93 -28.47 -11.16
CA LYS A 131 -13.21 -29.68 -11.59
C LYS A 131 -11.89 -29.25 -12.26
N VAL A 132 -10.81 -29.94 -11.91
CA VAL A 132 -9.49 -29.73 -12.49
C VAL A 132 -9.59 -29.99 -13.99
N ILE A 133 -9.34 -28.97 -14.79
CA ILE A 133 -8.96 -29.10 -16.19
C ILE A 133 -7.45 -28.89 -16.15
N GLU A 134 -6.66 -29.88 -16.56
CA GLU A 134 -5.22 -29.66 -16.67
C GLU A 134 -5.00 -28.56 -17.71
N PRO A 135 -4.29 -27.47 -17.36
CA PRO A 135 -4.09 -26.38 -18.29
C PRO A 135 -3.15 -26.87 -19.40
N GLU A 136 -3.64 -26.86 -20.63
CA GLU A 136 -2.79 -26.99 -21.80
C GLU A 136 -2.03 -25.66 -22.01
N TYR A 137 -0.72 -25.75 -22.15
CA TYR A 137 0.14 -24.59 -22.39
C TYR A 137 1.24 -24.96 -23.39
N SER A 138 1.67 -23.96 -24.16
CA SER A 138 2.77 -24.07 -25.11
C SER A 138 3.77 -22.96 -24.85
N VAL A 139 5.05 -23.31 -24.91
CA VAL A 139 6.15 -22.35 -24.74
C VAL A 139 7.05 -22.44 -25.97
N VAL A 140 7.16 -21.32 -26.67
CA VAL A 140 8.07 -21.14 -27.81
C VAL A 140 8.90 -19.89 -27.54
N ARG A 141 10.18 -19.96 -27.89
CA ARG A 141 11.12 -18.83 -27.75
C ARG A 141 11.51 -18.37 -29.15
N TYR A 142 11.90 -17.10 -29.27
CA TYR A 142 12.64 -16.65 -30.45
C TYR A 142 13.87 -15.86 -29.99
N PRO A 143 15.03 -16.09 -30.63
CA PRO A 143 15.28 -17.15 -31.62
C PRO A 143 15.26 -18.55 -30.98
N ASP A 144 14.73 -19.55 -31.70
CA ASP A 144 14.80 -20.98 -31.38
C ASP A 144 15.38 -21.75 -32.57
N THR A 145 16.70 -21.92 -32.52
CA THR A 145 17.50 -22.61 -33.54
C THR A 145 17.14 -24.08 -33.73
N ARG A 146 16.50 -24.73 -32.74
CA ARG A 146 16.09 -26.14 -32.86
C ARG A 146 14.83 -26.30 -33.69
N ARG A 147 14.00 -25.27 -33.73
CA ARG A 147 12.72 -25.24 -34.45
C ARG A 147 12.76 -24.35 -35.70
N ASP A 148 13.94 -23.79 -36.01
CA ASP A 148 14.16 -22.82 -37.09
C ASP A 148 13.22 -21.60 -37.01
N ILE A 149 12.94 -21.15 -35.78
CA ILE A 149 12.11 -19.97 -35.52
C ILE A 149 13.01 -18.80 -35.19
N ASN A 150 13.07 -17.81 -36.09
CA ASN A 150 14.03 -16.72 -35.99
C ASN A 150 13.37 -15.35 -35.73
N ASP A 151 12.03 -15.29 -35.68
CA ASP A 151 11.26 -14.07 -35.46
C ASP A 151 10.11 -14.27 -34.47
N SER A 152 9.52 -13.15 -34.02
CA SER A 152 8.43 -13.14 -33.04
C SER A 152 7.12 -13.69 -33.58
N GLU A 153 6.85 -13.52 -34.87
CA GLU A 153 5.59 -13.98 -35.49
C GLU A 153 5.55 -15.50 -35.57
N GLY A 154 6.61 -16.11 -36.10
CA GLY A 154 6.77 -17.56 -36.15
C GLY A 154 6.69 -18.19 -34.76
N ALA A 155 7.25 -17.53 -33.74
CA ALA A 155 7.16 -18.02 -32.36
C ALA A 155 5.72 -17.98 -31.81
N VAL A 156 5.00 -16.87 -32.00
CA VAL A 156 3.61 -16.73 -31.52
C VAL A 156 2.70 -17.72 -32.25
N ARG A 157 2.79 -17.80 -33.59
CA ARG A 157 2.01 -18.74 -34.40
C ARG A 157 2.28 -20.18 -33.98
N SER A 158 3.55 -20.59 -33.89
CA SER A 158 3.94 -21.92 -33.44
C SER A 158 3.44 -22.25 -32.02
N ALA A 159 3.40 -21.26 -31.12
CA ALA A 159 2.90 -21.47 -29.77
C ALA A 159 1.39 -21.78 -29.77
N ILE A 160 0.61 -21.05 -30.55
CA ILE A 160 -0.84 -21.25 -30.66
C ILE A 160 -1.17 -22.52 -31.47
N ASP A 161 -0.41 -22.83 -32.52
CA ASP A 161 -0.60 -24.04 -33.33
C ASP A 161 -0.36 -25.30 -32.52
N ALA A 162 0.62 -25.30 -31.62
CA ALA A 162 0.84 -26.39 -30.66
C ALA A 162 -0.34 -26.60 -29.69
N LEU A 163 -1.23 -25.62 -29.55
CA LEU A 163 -2.48 -25.70 -28.79
C LEU A 163 -3.71 -25.99 -29.69
N GLY A 164 -3.49 -26.43 -30.93
CA GLY A 164 -4.56 -26.74 -31.90
C GLY A 164 -5.00 -25.56 -32.77
N GLY A 165 -4.23 -24.46 -32.79
CA GLY A 165 -4.48 -23.30 -33.65
C GLY A 165 -5.56 -22.35 -33.11
N MET A 166 -5.62 -21.14 -33.65
CA MET A 166 -6.53 -20.09 -33.15
C MET A 166 -8.00 -20.49 -33.26
N GLN A 167 -8.37 -21.30 -34.26
CA GLN A 167 -9.73 -21.78 -34.49
C GLN A 167 -10.24 -22.70 -33.37
N SER A 168 -9.34 -23.26 -32.55
CA SER A 168 -9.72 -24.02 -31.36
C SER A 168 -10.28 -23.13 -30.25
N PHE A 169 -9.97 -21.83 -30.29
CA PHE A 169 -10.36 -20.84 -29.28
C PHE A 169 -11.37 -19.82 -29.78
N VAL A 170 -11.29 -19.45 -31.06
CA VAL A 170 -12.05 -18.36 -31.67
C VAL A 170 -12.94 -18.88 -32.78
N LYS A 171 -14.22 -18.54 -32.71
CA LYS A 171 -15.19 -18.83 -33.76
C LYS A 171 -15.49 -17.57 -34.57
N ARG A 172 -16.00 -17.76 -35.78
CA ARG A 172 -16.40 -16.66 -36.65
C ARG A 172 -17.43 -15.77 -35.95
N ARG A 173 -17.17 -14.46 -35.94
CA ARG A 173 -17.93 -13.38 -35.27
C ARG A 173 -17.80 -13.33 -33.75
N ASP A 174 -16.90 -14.10 -33.14
CA ASP A 174 -16.60 -13.92 -31.72
C ASP A 174 -15.93 -12.56 -31.49
N LYS A 175 -16.38 -11.84 -30.46
CA LYS A 175 -15.68 -10.66 -29.97
C LYS A 175 -14.62 -11.10 -28.97
N VAL A 176 -13.36 -10.96 -29.34
CA VAL A 176 -12.23 -11.51 -28.59
C VAL A 176 -11.50 -10.40 -27.87
N LEU A 177 -11.59 -10.41 -26.54
CA LEU A 177 -10.83 -9.49 -25.70
C LEU A 177 -9.40 -10.02 -25.50
N ILE A 178 -8.42 -9.35 -26.08
CA ILE A 178 -7.01 -9.68 -25.96
C ILE A 178 -6.42 -8.79 -24.87
N LYS A 179 -6.16 -9.40 -23.72
CA LYS A 179 -5.55 -8.73 -22.58
C LYS A 179 -4.03 -8.64 -22.77
N VAL A 180 -3.55 -7.46 -23.15
CA VAL A 180 -2.13 -7.17 -23.31
C VAL A 180 -1.61 -6.47 -22.06
N ASN A 181 -0.37 -6.73 -21.67
CA ASN A 181 0.31 -5.99 -20.62
C ASN A 181 1.06 -4.82 -21.27
N VAL A 182 0.38 -3.69 -21.49
CA VAL A 182 0.86 -2.52 -22.25
C VAL A 182 1.84 -1.70 -21.41
N CYS A 183 1.55 -1.50 -20.12
CA CYS A 183 2.47 -0.81 -19.22
C CYS A 183 2.76 -1.62 -17.95
N GLY A 184 3.96 -2.18 -17.89
CA GLY A 184 4.57 -2.53 -16.61
C GLY A 184 4.85 -1.25 -15.82
N GLY A 185 4.59 -1.26 -14.52
CA GLY A 185 4.76 -0.08 -13.64
C GLY A 185 6.18 0.48 -13.53
N VAL A 186 7.15 -0.06 -14.29
CA VAL A 186 8.54 0.37 -14.34
C VAL A 186 9.03 0.38 -15.80
N PRO A 187 8.97 1.52 -16.50
CA PRO A 187 9.38 1.65 -17.91
C PRO A 187 10.85 1.29 -18.19
N GLU A 188 11.69 1.30 -17.16
CA GLU A 188 13.13 1.03 -17.25
C GLU A 188 13.48 -0.47 -17.22
N LEU A 189 12.51 -1.35 -16.95
CA LEU A 189 12.71 -2.80 -16.88
C LEU A 189 12.17 -3.50 -18.15
N THR A 190 13.10 -3.88 -19.03
CA THR A 190 12.89 -4.65 -20.27
C THR A 190 12.73 -6.16 -19.98
N PRO A 191 11.67 -6.57 -19.27
CA PRO A 191 10.68 -7.54 -19.77
C PRO A 191 9.29 -7.29 -19.13
N THR A 192 9.05 -6.02 -18.78
CA THR A 192 7.85 -5.40 -18.19
C THR A 192 6.49 -5.70 -18.79
N TYR A 193 6.49 -5.80 -20.12
CA TYR A 193 5.35 -5.46 -20.97
C TYR A 193 5.44 -6.25 -22.29
N THR A 194 4.28 -6.44 -22.93
CA THR A 194 4.16 -7.10 -24.23
C THR A 194 4.45 -6.09 -25.34
N THR A 195 5.16 -6.49 -26.38
CA THR A 195 5.43 -5.65 -27.56
C THR A 195 4.22 -5.58 -28.49
N LYS A 196 4.10 -4.51 -29.27
CA LYS A 196 3.05 -4.37 -30.31
C LYS A 196 3.11 -5.46 -31.38
N ASP A 197 4.31 -5.92 -31.73
CA ASP A 197 4.49 -6.98 -32.75
C ASP A 197 3.84 -8.29 -32.29
N VAL A 198 4.18 -8.76 -31.08
CA VAL A 198 3.53 -9.92 -30.45
C VAL A 198 2.01 -9.76 -30.34
N ALA A 199 1.53 -8.58 -29.93
CA ALA A 199 0.09 -8.33 -29.84
C ALA A 199 -0.59 -8.33 -31.23
N GLY A 200 0.07 -7.77 -32.24
CA GLY A 200 -0.40 -7.71 -33.62
C GLY A 200 -0.57 -9.09 -34.23
N VAL A 201 0.40 -9.99 -34.03
CA VAL A 201 0.30 -11.36 -34.53
C VAL A 201 -0.94 -12.07 -33.94
N VAL A 202 -1.22 -11.90 -32.65
CA VAL A 202 -2.44 -12.47 -32.03
C VAL A 202 -3.71 -11.83 -32.61
N VAL A 203 -3.72 -10.52 -32.82
CA VAL A 203 -4.83 -9.79 -33.47
C VAL A 203 -5.11 -10.35 -34.87
N ASP A 204 -4.06 -10.56 -35.66
CA ASP A 204 -4.18 -11.07 -37.02
C ASP A 204 -4.67 -12.52 -37.02
N MET A 205 -4.15 -13.38 -36.14
CA MET A 205 -4.65 -14.75 -35.96
C MET A 205 -6.13 -14.79 -35.57
N VAL A 206 -6.59 -13.87 -34.72
CA VAL A 206 -8.02 -13.75 -34.36
C VAL A 206 -8.85 -13.35 -35.58
N ARG A 207 -8.39 -12.37 -36.36
CA ARG A 207 -9.05 -11.93 -37.61
C ARG A 207 -9.10 -13.06 -38.64
N GLU A 208 -8.00 -13.81 -38.79
CA GLU A 208 -7.89 -14.99 -39.67
C GLU A 208 -8.88 -16.09 -39.26
N ALA A 209 -9.13 -16.28 -37.96
CA ALA A 209 -10.17 -17.17 -37.44
C ALA A 209 -11.61 -16.60 -37.61
N GLY A 210 -11.73 -15.37 -38.12
CA GLY A 210 -13.00 -14.69 -38.36
C GLY A 210 -13.60 -14.00 -37.13
N GLY A 211 -12.81 -13.81 -36.06
CA GLY A 211 -13.19 -13.06 -34.87
C GLY A 211 -12.95 -11.55 -34.99
N GLU A 212 -13.48 -10.80 -34.03
CA GLU A 212 -13.33 -9.35 -33.87
C GLU A 212 -12.45 -9.07 -32.64
N PRO A 213 -11.15 -8.78 -32.81
CA PRO A 213 -10.25 -8.54 -31.68
C PRO A 213 -10.47 -7.17 -31.04
N MET A 214 -10.31 -7.11 -29.73
CA MET A 214 -10.27 -5.88 -28.93
C MET A 214 -9.10 -5.96 -27.95
N ILE A 215 -8.21 -4.98 -27.99
CA ILE A 215 -7.07 -4.90 -27.07
C ILE A 215 -7.53 -4.25 -25.76
N CYS A 216 -7.14 -4.82 -24.64
CA CYS A 216 -7.30 -4.19 -23.34
C CYS A 216 -6.07 -4.34 -22.45
N ASP A 217 -5.95 -3.44 -21.48
CA ASP A 217 -5.06 -3.58 -20.34
C ASP A 217 -5.85 -3.41 -19.04
N ALA A 218 -5.33 -3.95 -17.95
CA ALA A 218 -5.85 -3.87 -16.60
C ALA A 218 -4.73 -3.15 -15.85
N ASP A 219 -4.92 -1.84 -15.75
CA ASP A 219 -3.94 -0.96 -15.14
C ASP A 219 -3.71 -1.35 -13.69
N MET A 220 -2.46 -1.30 -13.23
CA MET A 220 -2.21 -1.30 -11.80
C MET A 220 -2.65 0.06 -11.24
N ILE A 221 -3.17 0.09 -10.01
CA ILE A 221 -3.66 1.31 -9.32
C ILE A 221 -2.64 2.47 -9.32
N TRP A 222 -1.36 2.19 -9.56
CA TRP A 222 -0.25 3.13 -9.47
C TRP A 222 0.29 3.62 -10.82
N THR A 223 -0.21 3.10 -11.93
CA THR A 223 0.25 3.48 -13.27
C THR A 223 -0.69 4.53 -13.89
N LYS A 224 -0.12 5.49 -14.62
CA LYS A 224 -0.90 6.44 -15.44
C LYS A 224 -1.09 5.82 -16.83
N PHE A 225 -1.95 4.80 -16.94
CA PHE A 225 -2.10 4.00 -18.16
C PHE A 225 -2.11 4.82 -19.44
N TRP A 226 -3.06 5.75 -19.58
CA TRP A 226 -3.24 6.51 -20.83
C TRP A 226 -2.00 7.33 -21.22
N ALA A 227 -1.30 7.92 -20.25
CA ALA A 227 -0.08 8.67 -20.52
C ALA A 227 1.04 7.74 -21.03
N ASN A 228 1.17 6.55 -20.42
CA ASN A 228 2.17 5.56 -20.79
C ASN A 228 1.86 4.90 -22.14
N ALA A 229 0.61 4.48 -22.35
CA ALA A 229 0.13 3.90 -23.60
C ALA A 229 0.34 4.87 -24.77
N LYS A 230 0.00 6.16 -24.59
CA LYS A 230 0.23 7.20 -25.60
C LYS A 230 1.72 7.44 -25.87
N LYS A 231 2.55 7.51 -24.83
CA LYS A 231 4.01 7.67 -25.00
C LYS A 231 4.63 6.50 -25.78
N GLN A 232 4.08 5.30 -25.63
CA GLN A 232 4.50 4.10 -26.35
C GLN A 232 3.78 3.93 -27.71
N GLY A 233 2.87 4.85 -28.08
CA GLY A 233 2.15 4.84 -29.36
C GLY A 233 1.13 3.70 -29.51
N TRP A 234 0.56 3.19 -28.41
CA TRP A 234 -0.50 2.18 -28.46
C TRP A 234 -1.85 2.76 -28.91
N ASP A 235 -2.11 4.03 -28.61
CA ASP A 235 -3.32 4.73 -29.03
C ASP A 235 -3.39 4.89 -30.55
N THR A 236 -2.25 5.19 -31.19
CA THR A 236 -2.17 5.26 -32.66
C THR A 236 -2.21 3.86 -33.28
N TRP A 237 -1.47 2.90 -32.70
CA TRP A 237 -1.42 1.53 -33.23
C TRP A 237 -2.78 0.83 -33.19
N ALA A 238 -3.57 1.02 -32.13
CA ALA A 238 -4.88 0.38 -31.98
C ALA A 238 -5.97 0.96 -32.91
N GLN A 239 -5.70 2.03 -33.64
CA GLN A 239 -6.62 2.60 -34.64
C GLN A 239 -6.52 1.93 -36.02
N GLY A 240 -5.47 1.13 -36.27
CA GLY A 240 -5.27 0.34 -37.49
C GLY A 240 -5.76 -1.10 -37.37
#